data_AF-A0A929C8A1-F1
#
_entry.id   AF-A0A929C8A1-F1
#
_cell.length_a   1.000
_cell.length_b   1.000
_cell.length_c   1.000
_cell.angle_alpha   90.00
_cell.angle_beta   90.00
_cell.angle_gamma   90.00
#
_symmetry.space_group_name_H-M   'P 1'
#
loop_
_entity.id
_entity.type
_entity.pdbx_description
1 polymer ?
#
loop_
_entity_poly.entity_id
_entity_poly.type
_entity_poly.pdbx_seq_one_letter_code
_entity_poly.pdbx_strand_id
1 'polypeptide(L)'
;MEAFNSGDANALAKNYTSNAKLYPSNSDVIEGQEAIEGFWNAVMNMGIKKALLETVTAERFGNIAIEEGRYKLYVEGDQIVDQGKYIVTWKKEDGQWKLHLDIWNTSNPAPQPRASLNDTVWVVWNRIKADKVSQFEDFNFNYLEPAVAEYYPQMRKTVRTLRPVEQNKDGTYTYFYLMDPGISPDGYDMTLPLTAKYGEEKAGEYLKMFRDCLKDGKQEWIVTVQTAW
;
A
#
# COMPACT_ATOMS: atom_id res chain seq x y z
N MET A 1 15.13 6.63 23.62
CA MET A 1 14.87 7.57 22.51
C MET A 1 16.10 8.35 22.09
N GLU A 2 16.84 8.95 23.03
CA GLU A 2 18.08 9.69 22.71
C GLU A 2 19.06 8.87 21.85
N ALA A 3 19.39 7.65 22.28
CA ALA A 3 20.27 6.75 21.54
C ALA A 3 19.79 6.45 20.11
N PHE A 4 18.48 6.31 19.89
CA PHE A 4 17.93 6.11 18.54
C PHE A 4 18.13 7.36 17.68
N ASN A 5 17.74 8.52 18.21
CA ASN A 5 17.79 9.79 17.49
C ASN A 5 19.22 10.29 17.25
N SER A 6 20.20 9.82 18.03
CA SER A 6 21.63 10.08 17.82
C SER A 6 22.32 9.04 16.92
N GLY A 7 21.60 8.02 16.44
CA GLY A 7 22.18 6.96 15.61
C GLY A 7 23.07 5.97 16.37
N ASP A 8 22.94 5.87 17.69
CA ASP A 8 23.75 4.99 18.55
C ASP A 8 23.02 3.67 18.83
N ALA A 9 23.12 2.74 17.88
CA ALA A 9 22.51 1.41 17.98
C ALA A 9 23.05 0.60 19.18
N ASN A 10 24.33 0.78 19.54
CA ASN A 10 24.94 0.06 20.66
C ASN A 10 24.36 0.52 22.00
N ALA A 11 24.25 1.84 22.20
CA ALA A 11 23.60 2.40 23.38
C ALA A 11 22.10 2.03 23.43
N LEU A 12 21.43 1.99 22.28
CA LEU A 12 20.04 1.56 22.20
C LEU A 12 19.88 0.09 22.63
N ALA A 13 20.72 -0.81 22.12
CA ALA A 13 20.68 -2.23 22.44
C ALA A 13 20.90 -2.51 23.94
N LYS A 14 21.68 -1.68 24.65
CA LYS A 14 21.88 -1.81 26.11
C LYS A 14 20.62 -1.60 26.96
N ASN A 15 19.56 -1.03 26.39
CA ASN A 15 18.26 -0.92 27.04
C ASN A 15 17.46 -2.23 27.01
N TYR A 16 17.91 -3.23 26.25
CA TYR A 16 17.28 -4.54 26.17
C TYR A 16 17.88 -5.53 27.17
N THR A 17 17.08 -6.47 27.65
CA THR A 17 17.56 -7.64 28.41
C THR A 17 18.48 -8.49 27.54
N SER A 18 19.38 -9.26 28.15
CA SER A 18 20.35 -10.09 27.40
C SER A 18 19.70 -11.07 26.42
N ASN A 19 18.53 -11.61 26.77
CA ASN A 19 17.73 -12.53 25.95
C ASN A 19 16.44 -11.88 25.40
N ALA A 20 16.46 -10.56 25.15
CA ALA A 20 15.32 -9.87 24.59
C ALA A 20 14.98 -10.36 23.18
N LYS A 21 13.72 -10.16 22.78
CA LYS A 21 13.24 -10.46 21.42
C LYS A 21 12.55 -9.26 20.79
N LEU A 22 12.86 -8.99 19.53
CA LEU A 22 12.09 -8.09 18.67
C LEU A 22 11.21 -8.90 17.73
N TYR A 23 10.03 -8.37 17.46
CA TYR A 23 9.08 -8.88 16.49
C TYR A 23 8.75 -7.81 15.45
N PRO A 24 9.70 -7.46 14.54
CA PRO A 24 9.44 -6.49 13.49
C PRO A 24 8.35 -6.99 12.52
N SER A 25 7.67 -6.05 11.88
CA SER A 25 6.72 -6.38 10.81
C SER A 25 7.44 -7.03 9.62
N ASN A 26 6.83 -8.07 9.04
CA ASN A 26 7.28 -8.77 7.83
C ASN A 26 8.67 -9.44 7.92
N SER A 27 9.13 -9.79 9.13
CA SER A 27 10.37 -10.55 9.32
C SER A 27 10.21 -11.67 10.35
N ASP A 28 11.20 -12.56 10.41
CA ASP A 28 11.35 -13.47 11.55
C ASP A 28 11.73 -12.72 12.84
N VAL A 29 11.61 -13.41 13.97
CA VAL A 29 11.97 -12.92 15.31
C VAL A 29 13.49 -12.69 15.39
N ILE A 30 13.88 -11.57 15.99
CA ILE A 30 15.28 -11.26 16.30
C ILE A 30 15.50 -11.45 17.79
N GLU A 31 16.51 -12.23 18.18
CA GLU A 31 16.76 -12.61 19.57
C GLU A 31 18.19 -12.27 20.00
N GLY A 32 18.31 -11.70 21.20
CA GLY A 32 19.57 -11.35 21.82
C GLY A 32 20.07 -9.95 21.46
N GLN A 33 20.78 -9.34 22.40
CA GLN A 33 21.19 -7.93 22.33
C GLN A 33 22.04 -7.59 21.09
N GLU A 34 22.94 -8.47 20.68
CA GLU A 34 23.80 -8.27 19.51
C GLU A 34 23.01 -8.22 18.20
N ALA A 35 22.07 -9.15 18.01
CA ALA A 35 21.22 -9.16 16.81
C ALA A 35 20.27 -7.95 16.79
N ILE A 36 19.80 -7.52 17.97
CA ILE A 36 19.00 -6.30 18.14
C ILE A 36 19.79 -5.04 17.78
N GLU A 37 21.05 -4.94 18.20
CA GLU A 37 21.95 -3.85 17.77
C GLU A 37 22.07 -3.81 16.25
N GLY A 38 22.34 -4.96 15.62
CA GLY A 38 22.44 -5.08 14.16
C GLY A 38 21.17 -4.62 13.45
N PHE A 39 20.00 -5.00 13.96
CA PHE A 39 18.71 -4.56 13.41
C PHE A 39 18.54 -3.05 13.49
N TRP A 40 18.75 -2.44 14.66
CA TRP A 40 18.57 -1.00 14.81
C TRP A 40 19.58 -0.19 13.98
N ASN A 41 20.81 -0.69 13.83
CA ASN A 41 21.81 -0.11 12.94
C ASN A 41 21.32 -0.13 11.47
N ALA A 42 20.78 -1.27 10.99
CA ALA A 42 20.20 -1.35 9.65
C ALA A 42 19.05 -0.35 9.45
N VAL A 43 18.13 -0.23 10.42
CA VAL A 43 17.02 0.74 10.40
C VAL A 43 17.53 2.18 10.28
N MET A 44 18.55 2.55 11.05
CA MET A 44 19.17 3.88 10.99
C MET A 44 19.85 4.14 9.65
N ASN A 45 20.51 3.13 9.08
CA ASN A 45 21.17 3.22 7.77
C ASN A 45 20.19 3.29 6.59
N MET A 46 18.96 2.79 6.76
CA MET A 46 17.86 3.01 5.79
C MET A 46 17.35 4.46 5.77
N GLY A 47 17.86 5.33 6.65
CA GLY A 47 17.54 6.75 6.67
C GLY A 47 16.49 7.17 7.69
N ILE A 48 15.99 6.25 8.54
CA ILE A 48 15.12 6.61 9.66
C ILE A 48 15.96 7.37 10.69
N LYS A 49 15.61 8.63 10.95
CA LYS A 49 16.39 9.54 11.81
C LYS A 49 15.78 9.75 13.18
N LYS A 50 14.47 9.58 13.30
CA LYS A 50 13.75 9.90 14.52
C LYS A 50 12.57 8.96 14.70
N ALA A 51 12.41 8.52 15.93
CA ALA A 51 11.23 7.84 16.40
C ALA A 51 10.56 8.71 17.47
N LEU A 52 9.23 8.75 17.47
CA LEU A 52 8.42 9.34 18.52
C LEU A 52 7.54 8.23 19.09
N LEU A 53 7.60 8.02 20.40
CA LEU A 53 6.78 7.04 21.11
C LEU A 53 5.81 7.78 22.03
N GLU A 54 4.56 7.34 22.05
CA GLU A 54 3.50 7.81 22.92
C GLU A 54 2.97 6.62 23.71
N THR A 55 3.32 6.53 25.00
CA THR A 55 2.76 5.53 25.90
C THR A 55 1.27 5.79 26.12
N VAL A 56 0.43 4.80 25.86
CA VAL A 56 -1.03 4.84 26.07
C VAL A 56 -1.36 4.27 27.44
N THR A 57 -0.82 3.10 27.77
CA THR A 57 -0.94 2.45 29.09
C THR A 57 0.37 1.78 29.48
N ALA A 58 0.58 1.65 30.79
CA ALA A 58 1.68 0.86 31.34
C ALA A 58 1.22 0.22 32.65
N GLU A 59 1.24 -1.10 32.70
CA GLU A 59 0.80 -1.88 33.84
C GLU A 59 1.93 -2.75 34.37
N ARG A 60 2.13 -2.75 35.68
CA ARG A 60 3.24 -3.45 36.33
C ARG A 60 2.75 -4.69 37.08
N PHE A 61 3.47 -5.80 36.86
CA PHE A 61 3.27 -7.09 37.52
C PHE A 61 4.60 -7.56 38.14
N GLY A 62 4.88 -7.10 39.37
CA GLY A 62 6.12 -7.42 40.07
C GLY A 62 7.37 -6.85 39.38
N ASN A 63 8.17 -7.74 38.78
CA ASN A 63 9.38 -7.40 38.02
C ASN A 63 9.16 -7.38 36.50
N ILE A 64 7.91 -7.47 36.06
CA ILE A 64 7.49 -7.31 34.67
C ILE A 64 6.58 -6.09 34.58
N ALA A 65 6.59 -5.40 33.44
CA ALA A 65 5.56 -4.44 33.08
C ALA A 65 5.18 -4.61 31.61
N ILE A 66 3.93 -4.32 31.27
CA ILE A 66 3.44 -4.31 29.89
C ILE A 66 3.10 -2.86 29.55
N GLU A 67 3.68 -2.36 28.49
CA GLU A 67 3.44 -1.03 27.95
C GLU A 67 2.75 -1.16 26.59
N GLU A 68 1.68 -0.42 26.39
CA GLU A 68 1.06 -0.25 25.08
C GLU A 68 1.26 1.20 24.64
N GLY A 69 1.52 1.40 23.36
CA GLY A 69 1.71 2.75 22.85
C GLY A 69 1.59 2.88 21.35
N ARG A 70 1.84 4.10 20.89
CA ARG A 70 1.85 4.48 19.48
C ARG A 70 3.22 4.99 19.09
N TYR A 71 3.58 4.78 17.83
CA TYR A 71 4.83 5.30 17.30
C TYR A 71 4.63 6.11 16.01
N LYS A 72 5.57 7.01 15.75
CA LYS A 72 5.81 7.63 14.45
C LYS A 72 7.29 7.57 14.12
N LEU A 73 7.62 7.19 12.90
CA LEU A 73 8.99 7.15 12.36
C LEU A 73 9.16 8.23 11.31
N TYR A 74 10.30 8.90 11.36
CA TYR A 74 10.62 10.05 10.54
C TYR A 74 11.95 9.86 9.82
N VAL A 75 12.02 10.35 8.58
CA VAL A 75 13.27 10.57 7.85
C VAL A 75 13.67 12.05 7.92
N GLU A 76 14.70 12.43 7.17
CA GLU A 76 15.15 13.82 7.07
C GLU A 76 14.00 14.76 6.63
N GLY A 77 14.00 15.99 7.15
CA GLY A 77 12.93 16.96 6.90
C GLY A 77 11.64 16.71 7.69
N ASP A 78 11.67 15.89 8.75
CA ASP A 78 10.50 15.50 9.56
C ASP A 78 9.35 14.87 8.73
N GLN A 79 9.67 14.27 7.58
CA GLN A 79 8.71 13.49 6.82
C GLN A 79 8.42 12.17 7.54
N ILE A 80 7.14 11.91 7.82
CA ILE A 80 6.68 10.64 8.39
C ILE A 80 6.76 9.56 7.31
N VAL A 81 7.44 8.46 7.62
CA VAL A 81 7.52 7.28 6.73
C VAL A 81 6.71 6.10 7.24
N ASP A 82 6.46 6.04 8.55
CA ASP A 82 5.59 5.02 9.12
C ASP A 82 4.99 5.48 10.46
N GLN A 83 3.84 4.92 10.80
CA GLN A 83 3.20 5.12 12.10
C GLN A 83 2.39 3.89 12.49
N GLY A 84 2.30 3.62 13.78
CA GLY A 84 1.65 2.40 14.24
C GLY A 84 1.45 2.33 15.75
N LYS A 85 1.38 1.11 16.23
CA LYS A 85 1.19 0.75 17.63
C LYS A 85 2.21 -0.30 18.04
N TYR A 86 2.54 -0.32 19.31
CA TYR A 86 3.48 -1.27 19.89
C TYR A 86 2.95 -1.83 21.20
N ILE A 87 3.47 -3.01 21.56
CA ILE A 87 3.41 -3.57 22.89
C ILE A 87 4.84 -3.91 23.30
N VAL A 88 5.28 -3.42 24.45
CA VAL A 88 6.57 -3.76 25.06
C VAL A 88 6.34 -4.45 26.39
N THR A 89 6.89 -5.64 26.54
CA THR A 89 7.10 -6.23 27.87
C THR A 89 8.45 -5.77 28.40
N TRP A 90 8.43 -5.07 29.52
CA TRP A 90 9.61 -4.68 30.28
C TRP A 90 9.91 -5.70 31.35
N LYS A 91 11.19 -5.94 31.63
CA LYS A 91 11.66 -6.80 32.73
C LYS A 91 12.70 -6.06 33.56
N LYS A 92 12.63 -6.24 34.87
CA LYS A 92 13.61 -5.68 35.80
C LYS A 92 14.78 -6.67 35.95
N GLU A 93 15.96 -6.29 35.45
CA GLU A 93 17.23 -7.02 35.60
C GLU A 93 18.24 -6.15 36.34
N ASP A 94 18.87 -6.71 37.38
CA ASP A 94 19.84 -5.99 38.24
C ASP A 94 19.34 -4.63 38.75
N GLY A 95 18.05 -4.55 39.07
CA GLY A 95 17.40 -3.34 39.56
C GLY A 95 17.00 -2.33 38.49
N GLN A 96 17.31 -2.57 37.22
CA GLN A 96 17.01 -1.68 36.09
C GLN A 96 15.91 -2.28 35.20
N TRP A 97 14.99 -1.42 34.74
CA TRP A 97 13.98 -1.83 33.75
C TRP A 97 14.61 -1.86 32.36
N LYS A 98 14.39 -2.96 31.65
CA LYS A 98 14.88 -3.18 30.30
C LYS A 98 13.77 -3.73 29.40
N LEU A 99 13.83 -3.43 28.11
CA LEU A 99 12.94 -4.00 27.11
C LEU A 99 13.23 -5.50 27.00
N HIS A 100 12.19 -6.34 27.10
CA HIS A 100 12.32 -7.79 27.07
C HIS A 100 11.67 -8.39 25.83
N LEU A 101 10.42 -8.04 25.54
CA LEU A 101 9.74 -8.37 24.29
C LEU A 101 9.22 -7.06 23.69
N ASP A 102 9.55 -6.79 22.44
CA ASP A 102 9.12 -5.59 21.74
C ASP A 102 8.52 -5.97 20.39
N ILE A 103 7.22 -5.69 20.24
CA ILE A 103 6.44 -5.97 19.04
C ILE A 103 5.70 -4.72 18.61
N TRP A 104 5.73 -4.45 17.31
CA TRP A 104 4.99 -3.35 16.71
C TRP A 104 4.48 -3.71 15.33
N ASN A 105 3.46 -2.99 14.89
CA ASN A 105 2.95 -3.09 13.54
C ASN A 105 2.41 -1.77 13.03
N THR A 106 2.56 -1.56 11.72
CA THR A 106 2.07 -0.35 11.05
C THR A 106 0.56 -0.22 11.16
N SER A 107 0.08 1.00 11.36
CA SER A 107 -1.33 1.38 11.23
C SER A 107 -1.64 2.02 9.89
N ASN A 108 -0.64 2.16 9.02
CA ASN A 108 -0.88 2.57 7.65
C ASN A 108 -1.73 1.51 6.94
N PRO A 109 -2.58 1.91 5.98
CA PRO A 109 -3.34 0.96 5.17
C PRO A 109 -2.40 -0.07 4.55
N ALA A 110 -2.81 -1.33 4.56
CA ALA A 110 -2.07 -2.35 3.84
C ALA A 110 -1.87 -1.90 2.38
N PRO A 111 -0.68 -2.12 1.80
CA PRO A 111 -0.47 -1.82 0.39
C PRO A 111 -1.52 -2.55 -0.44
N GLN A 112 -2.05 -1.89 -1.47
CA GLN A 112 -2.95 -2.56 -2.41
C GLN A 112 -2.17 -3.73 -3.05
N PRO A 113 -2.77 -4.94 -3.13
CA PRO A 113 -2.12 -6.06 -3.78
C PRO A 113 -1.68 -5.67 -5.19
N ARG A 114 -0.44 -6.04 -5.53
CA ARG A 114 0.13 -5.90 -6.86
C ARG A 114 0.45 -7.29 -7.38
N ALA A 115 0.49 -7.43 -8.70
CA ALA A 115 0.99 -8.62 -9.35
C ALA A 115 2.39 -8.94 -8.81
N SER A 116 2.55 -10.15 -8.30
CA SER A 116 3.83 -10.76 -7.94
C SER A 116 4.42 -11.48 -9.15
N LEU A 117 5.66 -11.96 -9.04
CA LEU A 117 6.32 -12.69 -10.14
C LEU A 117 5.41 -13.78 -10.72
N ASN A 118 5.22 -13.75 -12.04
CA ASN A 118 4.34 -14.63 -12.84
C ASN A 118 2.83 -14.39 -12.68
N ASP A 119 2.39 -13.47 -11.83
CA ASP A 119 0.98 -13.06 -11.82
C ASP A 119 0.63 -12.39 -13.15
N THR A 120 -0.62 -12.58 -13.54
CA THR A 120 -1.16 -11.96 -14.76
C THR A 120 -1.30 -10.46 -14.55
N VAL A 121 -0.92 -9.68 -15.56
CA VAL A 121 -1.17 -8.23 -15.63
C VAL A 121 -1.90 -7.93 -16.93
N TRP A 122 -2.98 -7.16 -16.88
CA TRP A 122 -3.61 -6.66 -18.10
C TRP A 122 -3.27 -5.21 -18.27
N VAL A 123 -2.87 -4.83 -19.48
CA VAL A 123 -2.64 -3.44 -19.83
C VAL A 123 -3.61 -3.07 -20.93
N VAL A 124 -4.47 -2.10 -20.64
CA VAL A 124 -5.40 -1.50 -21.59
C VAL A 124 -4.90 -0.10 -21.93
N TRP A 125 -4.90 0.27 -23.20
CA TRP A 125 -4.60 1.63 -23.64
C TRP A 125 -5.70 2.15 -24.57
N ASN A 126 -6.55 2.99 -24.03
CA ASN A 126 -7.62 3.62 -24.80
C ASN A 126 -7.10 4.90 -25.43
N ARG A 127 -6.92 4.91 -26.76
CA ARG A 127 -6.61 6.13 -27.54
C ARG A 127 -7.90 6.91 -27.79
N ILE A 128 -8.05 8.05 -27.13
CA ILE A 128 -9.26 8.89 -27.13
C ILE A 128 -9.11 10.07 -28.08
N LYS A 129 -10.13 10.33 -28.89
CA LYS A 129 -10.20 11.50 -29.78
C LYS A 129 -10.20 12.79 -28.94
N ALA A 130 -9.50 13.83 -29.40
CA ALA A 130 -9.34 15.08 -28.66
C ALA A 130 -10.67 15.73 -28.25
N ASP A 131 -11.65 15.73 -29.15
CA ASP A 131 -12.99 16.29 -28.95
C ASP A 131 -13.91 15.40 -28.09
N LYS A 132 -13.44 14.22 -27.66
CA LYS A 132 -14.21 13.23 -26.90
C LYS A 132 -13.66 12.96 -25.50
N VAL A 133 -12.63 13.67 -25.06
CA VAL A 133 -12.03 13.49 -23.73
C VAL A 133 -13.07 13.66 -22.62
N SER A 134 -13.85 14.76 -22.64
CA SER A 134 -14.87 14.99 -21.61
C SER A 134 -15.97 13.91 -21.62
N GLN A 135 -16.40 13.45 -22.80
CA GLN A 135 -17.36 12.35 -22.93
C GLN A 135 -16.81 11.04 -22.36
N PHE A 136 -15.52 10.76 -22.60
CA PHE A 136 -14.86 9.58 -22.08
C PHE A 136 -14.72 9.60 -20.55
N GLU A 137 -14.33 10.74 -19.98
CA GLU A 137 -14.24 10.91 -18.53
C GLU A 137 -15.63 10.81 -17.88
N ASP A 138 -16.65 11.45 -18.47
CA ASP A 138 -18.04 11.35 -18.03
C ASP A 138 -18.53 9.89 -18.02
N PHE A 139 -18.29 9.16 -19.12
CA PHE A 139 -18.57 7.72 -19.20
C PHE A 139 -17.98 6.95 -18.02
N ASN A 140 -16.68 7.15 -17.73
CA ASN A 140 -15.97 6.42 -16.69
C ASN A 140 -16.46 6.78 -15.28
N PHE A 141 -16.54 8.06 -14.95
CA PHE A 141 -16.79 8.51 -13.57
C PHE A 141 -18.27 8.50 -13.19
N ASN A 142 -19.16 8.81 -14.12
CA ASN A 142 -20.58 9.01 -13.80
C ASN A 142 -21.45 7.81 -14.15
N TYR A 143 -20.97 6.87 -14.97
CA TYR A 143 -21.75 5.68 -15.35
C TYR A 143 -21.04 4.38 -15.00
N LEU A 144 -19.81 4.16 -15.49
CA LEU A 144 -19.11 2.89 -15.28
C LEU A 144 -18.67 2.68 -13.83
N GLU A 145 -18.03 3.66 -13.19
CA GLU A 145 -17.54 3.52 -11.82
C GLU A 145 -18.66 3.19 -10.82
N PRO A 146 -19.82 3.90 -10.82
CA PRO A 146 -20.89 3.57 -9.90
C PRO A 146 -21.53 2.20 -10.15
N ALA A 147 -21.45 1.69 -11.39
CA ALA A 147 -21.90 0.36 -11.76
C ALA A 147 -20.94 -0.73 -11.26
N VAL A 148 -19.65 -0.52 -11.46
CA VAL A 148 -18.59 -1.41 -10.99
C VAL A 148 -18.55 -1.47 -9.46
N ALA A 149 -18.63 -0.32 -8.79
CA ALA A 149 -18.55 -0.25 -7.33
C ALA A 149 -19.68 -1.04 -6.65
N GLU A 150 -20.87 -1.08 -7.27
CA GLU A 150 -22.02 -1.84 -6.79
C GLU A 150 -21.93 -3.33 -7.17
N TYR A 151 -21.57 -3.64 -8.41
CA TYR A 151 -21.54 -5.01 -8.93
C TYR A 151 -20.35 -5.82 -8.40
N TYR A 152 -19.17 -5.20 -8.34
CA TYR A 152 -17.93 -5.87 -7.93
C TYR A 152 -16.95 -4.92 -7.21
N PRO A 153 -17.21 -4.58 -5.93
CA PRO A 153 -16.46 -3.55 -5.19
C PRO A 153 -14.97 -3.85 -5.03
N GLN A 154 -14.56 -5.11 -5.09
CA GLN A 154 -13.14 -5.48 -4.95
C GLN A 154 -12.33 -5.21 -6.23
N MET A 155 -12.98 -5.07 -7.39
CA MET A 155 -12.30 -4.79 -8.67
C MET A 155 -11.44 -3.52 -8.59
N ARG A 156 -11.92 -2.49 -7.87
CA ARG A 156 -11.20 -1.23 -7.78
C ARG A 156 -9.83 -1.36 -7.10
N LYS A 157 -9.62 -2.40 -6.29
CA LYS A 157 -8.34 -2.71 -5.64
C LYS A 157 -7.31 -3.29 -6.60
N THR A 158 -7.76 -3.91 -7.69
CA THR A 158 -6.90 -4.52 -8.70
C THR A 158 -6.69 -3.63 -9.92
N VAL A 159 -7.43 -2.54 -10.08
CA VAL A 159 -7.31 -1.63 -11.24
C VAL A 159 -6.57 -0.33 -10.90
N ARG A 160 -5.54 -0.01 -11.67
CA ARG A 160 -4.91 1.32 -11.68
C ARG A 160 -5.36 2.07 -12.93
N THR A 161 -5.70 3.34 -12.78
CA THR A 161 -6.09 4.21 -13.90
C THR A 161 -5.09 5.33 -14.02
N LEU A 162 -4.51 5.50 -15.19
CA LEU A 162 -3.55 6.55 -15.49
C LEU A 162 -4.13 7.45 -16.57
N ARG A 163 -4.27 8.73 -16.22
CA ARG A 163 -4.72 9.79 -17.12
C ARG A 163 -3.54 10.34 -17.92
N PRO A 164 -3.70 10.64 -19.21
CA PRO A 164 -2.65 11.29 -19.99
C PRO A 164 -2.41 12.71 -19.48
N VAL A 165 -1.14 13.12 -19.46
CA VAL A 165 -0.72 14.49 -19.14
C VAL A 165 -0.52 15.35 -20.39
N GLU A 166 -0.26 14.71 -21.53
CA GLU A 166 0.00 15.35 -22.82
C GLU A 166 -0.78 14.66 -23.93
N GLN A 167 -1.01 15.40 -25.03
CA GLN A 167 -1.60 14.86 -26.25
C GLN A 167 -0.55 14.07 -27.04
N ASN A 168 -0.97 12.96 -27.63
CA ASN A 168 -0.16 12.19 -28.57
C ASN A 168 0.12 13.01 -29.84
N LYS A 169 1.21 12.68 -30.54
CA LYS A 169 1.58 13.31 -31.83
C LYS A 169 0.47 13.22 -32.89
N ASP A 170 -0.40 12.22 -32.79
CA ASP A 170 -1.50 11.98 -33.71
C ASP A 170 -2.81 12.67 -33.30
N GLY A 171 -2.75 13.56 -32.30
CA GLY A 171 -3.87 14.33 -31.78
C GLY A 171 -4.75 13.60 -30.76
N THR A 172 -4.46 12.35 -30.39
CA THR A 172 -5.26 11.62 -29.40
C THR A 172 -4.71 11.74 -27.98
N TYR A 173 -5.47 11.25 -26.99
CA TYR A 173 -5.06 11.14 -25.59
C TYR A 173 -5.12 9.67 -25.15
N THR A 174 -4.05 9.13 -24.58
CA THR A 174 -4.02 7.71 -24.17
C THR A 174 -4.29 7.55 -22.68
N TYR A 175 -5.39 6.88 -22.35
CA TYR A 175 -5.70 6.45 -20.98
C TYR A 175 -5.24 5.01 -20.78
N PHE A 176 -4.47 4.76 -19.71
CA PHE A 176 -4.05 3.41 -19.36
C PHE A 176 -4.85 2.86 -18.18
N TYR A 177 -5.22 1.58 -18.29
CA TYR A 177 -5.77 0.81 -17.19
C TYR A 177 -4.88 -0.41 -16.98
N LEU A 178 -4.41 -0.61 -15.75
CA LEU A 178 -3.62 -1.78 -15.39
C LEU A 178 -4.41 -2.62 -14.40
N MET A 179 -4.64 -3.87 -14.74
CA MET A 179 -5.21 -4.87 -13.85
C MET A 179 -4.04 -5.63 -13.23
N ASP A 180 -3.78 -5.36 -11.96
CA ASP A 180 -2.51 -5.57 -11.28
C ASP A 180 -2.79 -5.92 -9.80
N PRO A 181 -3.10 -7.21 -9.48
CA PRO A 181 -3.08 -8.37 -10.38
C PRO A 181 -4.35 -8.53 -11.25
N GLY A 182 -4.18 -9.14 -12.42
CA GLY A 182 -5.27 -9.60 -13.29
C GLY A 182 -5.95 -10.83 -12.70
N ILE A 183 -7.26 -10.77 -12.49
CA ILE A 183 -8.05 -11.80 -11.79
C ILE A 183 -8.77 -12.78 -12.75
N SER A 184 -9.07 -12.39 -13.99
CA SER A 184 -9.63 -13.25 -15.05
C SER A 184 -9.77 -12.46 -16.36
N PRO A 185 -9.68 -13.11 -17.55
CA PRO A 185 -9.97 -12.47 -18.81
C PRO A 185 -11.38 -11.94 -19.00
N ASP A 186 -12.35 -12.60 -18.38
CA ASP A 186 -13.75 -12.19 -18.42
C ASP A 186 -14.10 -11.25 -17.24
N GLY A 187 -13.14 -11.00 -16.34
CA GLY A 187 -13.35 -10.30 -15.07
C GLY A 187 -13.44 -8.77 -15.17
N TYR A 188 -13.22 -8.21 -16.36
CA TYR A 188 -13.17 -6.76 -16.60
C TYR A 188 -14.16 -6.28 -17.66
N ASP A 189 -15.20 -7.07 -17.93
CA ASP A 189 -16.30 -6.66 -18.80
C ASP A 189 -17.07 -5.46 -18.22
N MET A 190 -17.37 -4.50 -19.08
CA MET A 190 -18.18 -3.32 -18.73
C MET A 190 -19.68 -3.57 -18.89
N THR A 191 -20.06 -4.57 -19.70
CA THR A 191 -21.46 -4.84 -20.05
C THR A 191 -22.25 -5.31 -18.84
N LEU A 192 -21.76 -6.32 -18.11
CA LEU A 192 -22.41 -6.88 -16.93
C LEU A 192 -22.71 -5.84 -15.85
N PRO A 193 -21.75 -5.03 -15.35
CA PRO A 193 -22.05 -4.03 -14.33
C PRO A 193 -23.01 -2.95 -14.84
N LEU A 194 -22.85 -2.47 -16.08
CA LEU A 194 -23.73 -1.46 -16.65
C LEU A 194 -25.16 -1.98 -16.82
N THR A 195 -25.34 -3.21 -17.31
CA THR A 195 -26.66 -3.84 -17.47
C THR A 195 -27.31 -4.09 -16.11
N ALA A 196 -26.54 -4.56 -15.12
CA ALA A 196 -27.05 -4.79 -13.78
C ALA A 196 -27.58 -3.50 -13.13
N LYS A 197 -26.88 -2.36 -13.34
CA LYS A 197 -27.27 -1.08 -12.73
C LYS A 197 -28.32 -0.29 -13.52
N TYR A 198 -28.21 -0.25 -14.84
CA TYR A 198 -28.99 0.67 -15.68
C TYR A 198 -29.98 -0.03 -16.62
N GLY A 199 -29.96 -1.36 -16.71
CA GLY A 199 -30.72 -2.14 -17.69
C GLY A 199 -30.03 -2.23 -19.06
N GLU A 200 -30.45 -3.22 -19.85
CA GLU A 200 -29.78 -3.60 -21.11
C GLU A 200 -29.75 -2.47 -22.16
N GLU A 201 -30.86 -1.74 -22.31
CA GLU A 201 -30.98 -0.63 -23.28
C GLU A 201 -29.97 0.48 -22.96
N LYS A 202 -29.98 1.01 -21.73
CA LYS A 202 -29.05 2.06 -21.30
C LYS A 202 -27.60 1.59 -21.29
N ALA A 203 -27.34 0.34 -20.89
CA ALA A 203 -26.01 -0.22 -20.98
C ALA A 203 -25.50 -0.22 -22.43
N GLY A 204 -26.35 -0.56 -23.41
CA GLY A 204 -26.05 -0.44 -24.83
C GLY A 204 -25.69 0.98 -25.27
N GLU A 205 -26.45 1.98 -24.80
CA GLU A 205 -26.16 3.40 -25.06
C GLU A 205 -24.83 3.85 -24.47
N TYR A 206 -24.53 3.50 -23.21
CA TYR A 206 -23.27 3.86 -22.56
C TYR A 206 -22.06 3.17 -23.20
N LEU A 207 -22.19 1.90 -23.58
CA LEU A 207 -21.14 1.20 -24.31
C LEU A 207 -20.89 1.79 -25.70
N LYS A 208 -21.95 2.28 -26.37
CA LYS A 208 -21.81 3.03 -27.63
C LYS A 208 -21.11 4.37 -27.39
N MET A 209 -21.52 5.12 -26.37
CA MET A 209 -20.87 6.37 -25.95
C MET A 209 -19.37 6.17 -25.72
N PHE A 210 -18.98 5.10 -25.03
CA PHE A 210 -17.58 4.73 -24.84
C PHE A 210 -16.86 4.45 -26.16
N ARG A 211 -17.43 3.60 -27.03
CA ARG A 211 -16.81 3.26 -28.33
C ARG A 211 -16.63 4.48 -29.23
N ASP A 212 -17.57 5.41 -29.22
CA ASP A 212 -17.51 6.63 -30.02
C ASP A 212 -16.31 7.54 -29.65
N CYS A 213 -15.84 7.45 -28.39
CA CYS A 213 -14.65 8.18 -27.92
C CYS A 213 -13.32 7.63 -28.48
N LEU A 214 -13.27 6.35 -28.84
CA LEU A 214 -12.04 5.66 -29.24
C LEU A 214 -11.64 6.05 -30.67
N LYS A 215 -10.35 6.28 -30.91
CA LYS A 215 -9.80 6.67 -32.23
C LYS A 215 -10.24 5.71 -33.34
N ASP A 216 -10.16 4.41 -33.07
CA ASP A 216 -10.47 3.33 -34.02
C ASP A 216 -11.76 2.56 -33.66
N GLY A 217 -12.59 3.13 -32.78
CA GLY A 217 -13.85 2.50 -32.32
C GLY A 217 -13.68 1.23 -31.48
N LYS A 218 -12.45 0.83 -31.18
CA LYS A 218 -12.11 -0.37 -30.40
C LYS A 218 -11.12 -0.06 -29.29
N GLN A 219 -11.26 -0.80 -28.20
CA GLN A 219 -10.31 -0.79 -27.10
C GLN A 219 -9.11 -1.67 -27.48
N GLU A 220 -7.93 -1.28 -27.03
CA GLU A 220 -6.69 -2.02 -27.22
C GLU A 220 -6.18 -2.49 -25.86
N TRP A 221 -5.74 -3.74 -25.80
CA TRP A 221 -5.22 -4.33 -24.58
C TRP A 221 -4.27 -5.49 -24.88
N ILE A 222 -3.49 -5.88 -23.87
CA ILE A 222 -2.67 -7.10 -23.86
C ILE A 222 -2.71 -7.75 -22.48
N VAL A 223 -2.67 -9.10 -22.46
CA VAL A 223 -2.38 -9.87 -21.25
C VAL A 223 -0.89 -10.13 -21.20
N THR A 224 -0.26 -9.77 -20.09
CA THR A 224 1.14 -10.06 -19.80
C THR A 224 1.26 -10.78 -18.47
N VAL A 225 2.49 -11.10 -18.10
CA VAL A 225 2.84 -11.59 -16.77
C VAL A 225 3.85 -10.65 -16.14
N GLN A 226 3.76 -10.46 -14.83
CA GLN A 226 4.75 -9.70 -14.07
C GLN A 226 6.08 -10.45 -14.08
N THR A 227 7.15 -9.75 -14.42
CA THR A 227 8.51 -10.28 -14.46
C THR A 227 9.40 -9.64 -13.39
N ALA A 228 10.58 -10.23 -13.13
CA ALA A 228 11.53 -9.73 -12.14
C ALA A 228 12.60 -8.77 -12.70
N TRP A 229 12.62 -8.55 -14.01
CA TRP A 229 13.60 -7.75 -14.77
C TRP A 229 12.94 -6.51 -15.35
#